data_AF-B1I4P4-F1
#
_entry.id   AF-B1I4P4-F1
#
_cell.length_a   1.000
_cell.length_b   1.000
_cell.length_c   1.000
_cell.angle_alpha   90.00
_cell.angle_beta   90.00
_cell.angle_gamma   90.00
#
_symmetry.space_group_name_H-M   'P 1'
#
loop_
_entity.id
_entity.type
_entity.pdbx_description
1 polymer ?
#
loop_
_entity_poly.entity_id
_entity_poly.type
_entity_poly.pdbx_seq_one_letter_code
_entity_poly.pdbx_strand_id
1 'polypeptide(L)'
;MQIVKQIWEKFQRVAELTFEVLENGIDFISFQEKLRRELDGLGQEILKEVLEAKDAYLREHREKRPGWQIERRDDPKEMPWYNEAMAGEENARAQKRNFKQTTH
;
A
#
# COMPACT_ATOMS: atom_id res chain seq x y z
N MET A 1 -1.74 17.94 18.33
CA MET A 1 -0.46 17.33 17.91
C MET A 1 -0.37 15.92 18.47
N GLN A 2 -1.03 14.95 17.84
CA GLN A 2 -1.11 13.58 18.34
C GLN A 2 0.22 12.82 18.16
N ILE A 3 0.91 13.05 17.03
CA ILE A 3 2.23 12.49 16.74
C ILE A 3 3.31 12.89 17.77
N VAL A 4 3.31 14.13 18.25
CA VAL A 4 4.30 14.59 19.24
C VAL A 4 4.14 13.84 20.56
N LYS A 5 2.90 13.56 20.96
CA LYS A 5 2.61 12.78 22.16
C LYS A 5 3.07 11.32 22.00
N GLN A 6 2.80 10.71 20.86
CA GLN A 6 3.23 9.33 20.55
C GLN A 6 4.76 9.20 20.54
N ILE A 7 5.47 10.14 19.90
CA ILE A 7 6.94 10.19 19.91
C ILE A 7 7.45 10.27 21.35
N TRP A 8 6.85 11.15 22.17
CA TRP A 8 7.26 11.33 23.56
C TRP A 8 7.06 10.07 24.41
N GLU A 9 5.91 9.39 24.28
CA GLU A 9 5.63 8.13 24.97
C GLU A 9 6.66 7.03 24.62
N LYS A 10 7.07 6.95 23.35
CA LYS A 10 8.11 6.00 22.91
C LYS A 10 9.49 6.34 23.46
N PHE A 11 9.86 7.62 23.52
CA PHE A 11 11.11 8.04 24.17
C PHE A 11 11.14 7.68 25.65
N GLN A 12 10.03 7.87 26.36
CA GLN A 12 9.93 7.50 27.77
C GLN A 12 10.12 5.98 27.95
N ARG A 13 9.48 5.17 27.10
CA ARG A 13 9.59 3.70 27.10
C ARG A 13 11.03 3.22 26.89
N VAL A 14 11.77 3.87 26.00
CA VAL A 14 13.20 3.56 25.77
C VAL A 14 14.05 3.92 27.00
N ALA A 15 13.75 5.03 27.67
CA ALA A 15 14.43 5.41 28.91
C ALA A 15 14.18 4.37 30.02
N GLU A 16 12.92 3.96 30.21
CA GLU A 16 12.52 2.91 31.17
C GLU A 16 13.27 1.59 30.91
N LEU A 17 13.31 1.15 29.65
CA LEU A 17 14.08 -0.04 29.24
C LEU A 17 15.57 0.07 29.57
N THR A 18 16.14 1.26 29.39
CA THR A 18 17.55 1.50 29.69
C THR A 18 17.80 1.41 31.20
N PHE A 19 16.93 2.01 32.02
CA PHE A 19 17.03 1.91 33.47
C PHE A 19 16.86 0.47 33.97
N GLU A 20 15.89 -0.28 33.44
CA GLU A 20 15.65 -1.70 33.80
C GLU A 20 16.91 -2.56 33.60
N VAL A 21 17.64 -2.32 32.51
CA VAL A 21 18.88 -3.05 32.18
C VAL A 21 20.05 -2.61 33.05
N LEU A 22 20.13 -1.32 33.40
CA LEU A 22 21.16 -0.83 34.31
C LEU A 22 20.96 -1.34 35.75
N GLU A 23 19.72 -1.48 36.20
CA GLU A 23 19.38 -1.95 37.56
C GLU A 23 19.51 -3.47 37.73
N ASN A 24 19.05 -4.26 36.74
CA ASN A 24 18.99 -5.72 36.85
C ASN A 24 20.19 -6.46 36.24
N GLY A 25 21.15 -5.72 35.67
CA GLY A 25 22.30 -6.27 34.97
C GLY A 25 22.06 -6.45 33.46
N ILE A 26 23.16 -6.54 32.71
CA ILE A 26 23.13 -6.41 31.25
C ILE A 26 22.94 -7.78 30.57
N ASP A 27 21.72 -8.03 30.08
CA ASP A 27 21.52 -8.92 28.93
C ASP A 27 21.40 -8.06 27.65
N PHE A 28 22.54 -7.93 26.97
CA PHE A 28 22.66 -7.09 25.78
C PHE A 28 21.73 -7.53 24.65
N ILE A 29 21.51 -8.83 24.46
CA ILE A 29 20.66 -9.35 23.37
C ILE A 29 19.21 -8.99 23.63
N SER A 30 18.71 -9.25 24.84
CA SER A 30 17.33 -8.87 25.21
C SER A 30 17.12 -7.37 25.16
N PHE A 31 18.10 -6.56 25.59
CA PHE A 31 18.01 -5.10 25.47
C PHE A 31 17.91 -4.66 24.01
N GLN A 32 18.79 -5.18 23.14
CA GLN A 32 18.78 -4.85 21.73
C GLN A 32 17.45 -5.23 21.07
N GLU A 33 16.87 -6.39 21.39
CA GLU A 33 15.57 -6.79 20.88
C GLU A 33 14.43 -5.87 21.35
N LYS A 34 14.37 -5.57 22.66
CA LYS A 34 13.34 -4.71 23.22
C LYS A 34 13.43 -3.30 22.62
N LEU A 35 14.65 -2.73 22.53
CA LEU A 35 14.90 -1.43 21.92
C LEU A 35 14.47 -1.38 20.45
N ARG A 36 14.85 -2.39 19.68
CA ARG A 36 14.46 -2.49 18.27
C ARG A 36 12.94 -2.48 18.11
N ARG A 37 12.21 -3.27 18.90
CA ARG A 37 10.74 -3.35 18.82
C ARG A 37 10.08 -2.00 19.08
N GLU A 38 10.56 -1.24 20.06
CA GLU A 38 10.00 0.08 20.35
C GLU A 38 10.27 1.09 19.22
N LEU A 39 11.47 1.08 18.64
CA LEU A 39 11.83 1.96 17.53
C LEU A 39 11.13 1.58 16.23
N ASP A 40 11.01 0.28 15.92
CA ASP A 40 10.28 -0.23 14.77
C ASP A 40 8.79 0.18 14.87
N GLY A 41 8.19 0.07 16.06
CA GLY A 41 6.82 0.52 16.31
C GLY A 41 6.65 2.02 16.12
N LEU A 42 7.56 2.84 16.66
CA LEU A 42 7.54 4.29 16.45
C LEU A 42 7.66 4.65 14.96
N GLY A 43 8.56 3.97 14.23
CA GLY A 43 8.74 4.18 12.79
C GLY A 43 7.46 3.90 12.00
N GLN A 44 6.73 2.84 12.34
CA GLN A 44 5.43 2.52 11.72
C GLN A 44 4.37 3.59 11.98
N GLU A 45 4.26 4.08 13.21
CA GLU A 45 3.31 5.14 13.58
C GLU A 45 3.60 6.44 12.83
N ILE A 46 4.88 6.86 12.77
CA ILE A 46 5.31 8.04 12.02
C ILE A 46 4.99 7.89 10.52
N LEU A 47 5.35 6.75 9.93
CA LEU A 47 5.10 6.49 8.51
C LEU A 47 3.61 6.56 8.18
N LYS A 48 2.77 5.97 9.04
CA LYS A 48 1.31 6.02 8.87
C LYS A 48 0.80 7.46 8.82
N GLU A 49 1.14 8.27 9.82
CA GLU A 49 0.67 9.66 9.92
C GLU A 49 1.16 10.51 8.74
N VAL A 50 2.42 10.33 8.31
CA VAL A 50 2.97 11.03 7.14
C VAL A 50 2.25 10.62 5.85
N LEU A 51 1.99 9.33 5.67
CA LEU A 51 1.29 8.82 4.48
C LEU A 51 -0.17 9.28 4.46
N GLU A 52 -0.87 9.25 5.59
CA GLU A 52 -2.26 9.73 5.72
C GLU A 52 -2.35 11.23 5.45
N ALA A 53 -1.44 12.03 5.99
CA ALA A 53 -1.38 13.47 5.71
C ALA A 53 -1.09 13.74 4.22
N LYS A 54 -0.19 12.96 3.61
CA LYS A 54 0.13 13.10 2.18
C LYS A 54 -1.05 12.69 1.30
N ASP A 55 -1.76 11.63 1.65
CA ASP A 55 -2.95 11.18 0.94
C ASP A 55 -4.08 12.21 1.04
N ALA A 56 -4.36 12.74 2.24
CA ALA A 56 -5.33 13.81 2.45
C ALA A 56 -5.01 15.05 1.59
N TYR A 57 -3.74 15.47 1.59
CA TYR A 57 -3.27 16.56 0.75
C TYR A 57 -3.53 16.32 -0.74
N LEU A 58 -3.20 15.12 -1.25
CA LEU A 58 -3.41 14.77 -2.65
C LEU A 58 -4.91 14.66 -3.01
N ARG A 59 -5.77 14.26 -2.06
CA ARG A 59 -7.23 14.25 -2.26
C ARG A 59 -7.77 15.66 -2.49
N GLU A 60 -7.30 16.62 -1.71
CA GLU A 60 -7.67 18.04 -1.81
C GLU A 60 -7.08 18.71 -3.06
N HIS A 61 -5.86 18.35 -3.44
CA HIS A 61 -5.10 18.95 -4.55
C HIS A 61 -5.10 18.03 -5.78
N ARG A 62 -6.26 17.87 -6.42
CA ARG A 62 -6.43 16.98 -7.59
C ARG A 62 -5.51 17.36 -8.76
N GLU A 63 -5.22 18.65 -8.92
CA GLU A 63 -4.31 19.19 -9.93
C GLU A 63 -2.87 18.68 -9.77
N LYS A 64 -2.49 18.19 -8.59
CA LYS A 64 -1.16 17.61 -8.31
C LYS A 64 -1.06 16.13 -8.69
N ARG A 65 -2.11 15.54 -9.27
CA ARG A 65 -2.17 14.15 -9.73
C ARG A 65 -2.40 14.00 -11.24
N PRO A 66 -1.65 14.71 -12.11
CA PRO A 66 -1.80 14.52 -13.55
C PRO A 66 -1.45 13.08 -13.93
N GLY A 67 -2.34 12.43 -14.68
CA GLY A 67 -2.16 11.04 -15.15
C GLY A 67 -2.47 9.94 -14.14
N TRP A 68 -2.92 10.26 -12.92
CA TRP A 68 -3.33 9.22 -11.97
C TRP A 68 -4.72 8.68 -12.32
N GLN A 69 -4.84 7.38 -12.53
CA GLN A 69 -6.14 6.69 -12.56
C GLN A 69 -6.57 6.35 -11.15
N ILE A 70 -7.82 6.69 -10.80
CA ILE A 70 -8.42 6.29 -9.54
C ILE A 70 -8.93 4.86 -9.74
N GLU A 71 -8.22 3.88 -9.19
CA GLU A 71 -8.68 2.48 -9.22
C GLU A 71 -9.62 2.26 -8.01
N ARG A 72 -10.93 2.11 -8.26
CA ARG A 72 -11.89 1.72 -7.23
C ARG A 72 -12.12 0.21 -7.30
N ARG A 73 -12.36 -0.40 -6.14
CA ARG A 73 -12.54 -1.85 -6.00
C ARG A 73 -13.66 -2.42 -6.88
N ASP A 74 -14.68 -1.61 -7.14
CA ASP A 74 -15.88 -1.99 -7.91
C ASP A 74 -15.91 -1.37 -9.31
N ASP A 75 -14.87 -0.63 -9.71
CA ASP A 75 -14.79 -0.17 -11.10
C ASP A 75 -14.54 -1.40 -11.97
N PRO A 76 -15.38 -1.68 -12.98
CA PRO A 76 -15.16 -2.79 -13.88
C PRO A 76 -13.79 -2.59 -14.51
N LYS A 77 -12.89 -3.54 -14.26
CA LYS A 77 -11.56 -3.55 -14.85
C LYS A 77 -11.75 -3.82 -16.33
N GLU A 78 -11.94 -2.76 -17.12
CA GLU A 78 -11.93 -2.87 -18.57
C GLU A 78 -10.55 -3.38 -18.95
N MET A 79 -10.49 -4.66 -19.29
CA MET A 79 -9.31 -5.32 -19.83
C MET A 79 -9.39 -5.12 -21.35
N PRO A 80 -8.74 -4.10 -21.94
CA PRO A 80 -9.00 -3.70 -23.32
C PRO A 80 -8.63 -4.81 -24.32
N TRP A 81 -7.62 -5.60 -23.95
CA TRP A 81 -7.16 -6.78 -24.70
C TRP A 81 -8.18 -7.93 -24.74
N TYR A 82 -9.19 -7.96 -23.87
CA TYR A 82 -10.23 -8.99 -23.90
C TYR A 82 -11.25 -8.73 -25.01
N ASN A 83 -11.67 -7.48 -25.20
CA ASN A 83 -12.65 -7.11 -26.21
C ASN A 83 -12.09 -7.26 -27.64
N GLU A 84 -10.81 -6.90 -27.84
CA GLU A 84 -10.13 -7.07 -29.13
C GLU A 84 -9.93 -8.55 -29.49
N ALA A 85 -9.58 -9.40 -28.52
CA ALA A 85 -9.44 -10.83 -28.73
C ALA A 85 -10.79 -11.50 -29.10
N MET A 86 -11.87 -11.11 -28.43
CA MET A 86 -13.22 -11.61 -28.71
C MET A 86 -13.74 -11.16 -30.08
N ALA A 87 -13.45 -9.92 -30.48
CA ALA A 87 -13.80 -9.41 -31.81
C ALA A 87 -13.05 -10.17 -32.92
N GLY A 88 -11.78 -10.51 -32.70
CA GLY A 88 -11.00 -11.34 -33.62
C GLY A 88 -11.56 -12.76 -33.77
N GLU A 89 -11.99 -13.37 -32.67
CA GLU A 89 -12.60 -14.71 -32.68
C GLU A 89 -13.96 -14.75 -33.39
N GLU A 90 -14.83 -13.77 -33.15
CA GLU A 90 -16.14 -13.69 -33.82
C GLU A 90 -16.00 -13.51 -35.33
N ASN A 91 -15.04 -12.68 -35.77
CA ASN A 91 -14.80 -12.45 -37.18
C ASN A 91 -14.27 -13.72 -37.87
N ALA A 92 -13.38 -14.48 -37.20
CA ALA A 92 -12.91 -15.77 -37.68
C ALA A 92 -14.04 -16.82 -37.76
N ARG A 93 -14.99 -16.81 -36.82
CA ARG A 93 -16.17 -17.70 -36.85
C ARG A 93 -17.14 -17.30 -37.97
N ALA A 94 -17.35 -16.01 -38.21
CA ALA A 94 -18.20 -15.50 -39.29
C ALA A 94 -17.62 -15.86 -40.67
N GLN A 95 -16.31 -15.70 -40.87
CA GLN A 95 -15.64 -16.11 -42.11
C GLN A 95 -15.78 -17.61 -42.39
N LYS A 96 -15.64 -18.46 -41.36
CA LYS A 96 -15.84 -19.91 -41.49
C LYS A 96 -17.27 -20.31 -41.80
N ARG A 97 -18.27 -19.55 -41.34
CA ARG A 97 -19.69 -19.77 -41.69
C ARG A 97 -19.96 -19.37 -43.14
N ASN A 98 -19.46 -18.22 -43.58
CA ASN A 98 -19.65 -17.75 -44.95
C ASN A 98 -18.97 -18.68 -45.97
N PHE A 99 -17.77 -19.17 -45.68
CA PHE A 99 -17.06 -20.11 -46.57
C PHE A 99 -17.81 -21.45 -46.77
N LYS A 100 -18.51 -21.93 -45.73
CA LYS A 100 -19.36 -23.13 -45.80
C LYS A 100 -20.66 -22.91 -46.56
N GLN A 101 -21.14 -21.68 -46.69
CA GLN A 101 -22.37 -21.35 -47.42
C GLN A 101 -22.13 -21.13 -48.91
N THR A 102 -20.92 -20.73 -49.32
CA THR A 102 -20.55 -20.52 -50.73
C THR A 102 -20.05 -21.78 -51.45
N THR A 103 -20.02 -22.94 -50.79
CA THR A 103 -19.54 -24.22 -51.35
C THR A 103 -20.65 -25.24 -51.67
N HIS A 104 -21.90 -24.79 -51.79
CA HIS A 104 -23.03 -25.56 -52.35
C HIS A 104 -23.64 -24.85 -53.54
#